data_AF-A0A7J7JLJ8-F1
#
_entry.id   AF-A0A7J7JLJ8-F1
#
_cell.length_a   1.000
_cell.length_b   1.000
_cell.length_c   1.000
_cell.angle_alpha   90.00
_cell.angle_beta   90.00
_cell.angle_gamma   90.00
#
_symmetry.space_group_name_H-M   'P 1'
#
loop_
_entity.id
_entity.type
_entity.pdbx_description
1 polymer ?
#
loop_
_entity_poly.entity_id
_entity_poly.type
_entity_poly.pdbx_seq_one_letter_code
_entity_poly.pdbx_strand_id
1 'polypeptide(L)'
;MMHHRYVNIHIVTLGSLICVNGTRMTCNRLLYNDKGGRLLIIFLSVIVALTFVVIVHIERENSSKTLIIQAKYTGSTNFKGPTDTTDDSLSYGIIFDCGSSGSRVYLYFWPPHGGGSHQLLDIHQMIGSNGKPLSYKIKPGLSTYSSNSTFAAEYLRKLLDFAAKHIPREKHKETPLYIMATAGMRLISKTSASAILDDVIRDVPKWYDFEFDESHVSVISGKEEGMYAWISLNYMLGRFSQESHRKRGSSSKFSTAGVVDMGGGSLQIAFEVDQSKLKNKDQLMTFSLSSQKSDTFHNYNLYVTTFLGFGANSVLKRYQQNLVSKAPTGTTLSDPCQSLGAIEKVSFMNSKYKLKGTGDVKRCMTNLTPLLNQTRHCSTKPCSLDGVYQPAISSAIDFYGISEYFYSTNDVLGIKGHYNYEEVLKLAQEYCGTQWSVSERKWNNSEYPNADMARMRTQCFKVSWILEVLHTGLHFSKKIQNFYPVDQIDGQEVQWSLGALIHKTRFLAAKQRNLHTLTSTTSDWSRQTRVVLPYLMGLCFVIVFGAILLYCRYLQKMKVVPSLRNVPSMSYFMTNPEDKMELGLIEERSYYPHS
;
A
#
# COMPACT_ATOMS: atom_id res chain seq x y z
N MET A 1 -1.70 2.11 -32.95
CA MET A 1 -1.63 2.40 -34.40
C MET A 1 -2.99 2.82 -34.98
N MET A 2 -3.80 3.63 -34.26
CA MET A 2 -5.10 4.15 -34.75
C MET A 2 -5.36 5.58 -34.25
N HIS A 3 -4.53 6.54 -34.67
CA HIS A 3 -4.80 7.98 -34.46
C HIS A 3 -4.39 8.89 -35.64
N HIS A 4 -3.59 8.41 -36.59
CA HIS A 4 -3.09 9.21 -37.72
C HIS A 4 -4.06 9.45 -38.90
N ARG A 5 -5.34 9.05 -38.80
CA ARG A 5 -6.30 9.18 -39.92
C ARG A 5 -7.33 10.32 -39.82
N TYR A 6 -7.37 11.08 -38.72
CA TYR A 6 -8.37 12.16 -38.55
C TYR A 6 -7.88 13.58 -38.86
N VAL A 7 -6.58 13.79 -39.09
CA VAL A 7 -6.01 15.14 -39.31
C VAL A 7 -6.02 15.57 -40.79
N ASN A 8 -6.13 14.64 -41.74
CA ASN A 8 -6.02 14.92 -43.19
C ASN A 8 -7.34 15.31 -43.90
N ILE A 9 -8.43 15.59 -43.18
CA ILE A 9 -9.76 15.87 -43.77
C ILE A 9 -10.20 17.35 -43.66
N HIS A 10 -9.51 18.18 -42.87
CA HIS A 10 -9.92 19.58 -42.62
C HIS A 10 -9.11 20.69 -43.30
N ILE A 11 -8.16 20.37 -44.19
CA ILE A 11 -7.40 21.38 -44.96
C ILE A 11 -8.03 21.69 -46.34
N VAL A 12 -9.07 20.95 -46.76
CA VAL A 12 -9.74 21.13 -48.06
C VAL A 12 -11.10 21.87 -47.96
N THR A 13 -11.60 22.11 -46.75
CA THR A 13 -12.98 22.58 -46.48
C THR A 13 -13.09 23.96 -45.84
N LEU A 14 -12.19 24.89 -46.19
CA LEU A 14 -12.33 26.34 -45.88
C LEU A 14 -12.37 27.26 -47.12
N GLY A 15 -12.40 26.70 -48.34
CA GLY A 15 -12.56 27.45 -49.59
C GLY A 15 -14.01 27.60 -50.08
N SER A 16 -15.00 27.15 -49.32
CA SER A 16 -16.35 26.86 -49.83
C SER A 16 -17.50 27.67 -49.21
N LEU A 17 -17.24 28.53 -48.21
CA LEU A 17 -18.23 29.45 -47.65
C LEU A 17 -17.81 30.91 -47.87
N ILE A 18 -18.11 31.42 -49.06
CA ILE A 18 -18.54 32.78 -49.43
C ILE A 18 -18.70 32.74 -50.96
N CYS A 19 -19.91 32.43 -51.44
CA CYS A 19 -20.41 32.71 -52.81
C CYS A 19 -21.81 32.08 -52.98
N VAL A 20 -22.84 32.75 -52.44
CA VAL A 20 -24.22 32.54 -52.90
C VAL A 20 -24.59 33.75 -53.75
N ASN A 21 -25.08 33.50 -54.97
CA ASN A 21 -25.55 34.47 -55.98
C ASN A 21 -24.49 35.46 -56.55
N GLY A 22 -23.86 35.08 -57.66
CA GLY A 22 -23.04 35.97 -58.49
C GLY A 22 -22.03 35.23 -59.36
N THR A 23 -22.00 35.53 -60.67
CA THR A 23 -21.22 34.85 -61.72
C THR A 23 -19.73 34.60 -61.40
N ARG A 24 -19.27 33.38 -61.72
CA ARG A 24 -17.98 32.77 -61.30
C ARG A 24 -16.68 33.42 -61.81
N MET A 25 -16.73 34.51 -62.59
CA MET A 25 -15.54 35.12 -63.25
C MET A 25 -14.99 36.40 -62.59
N THR A 26 -15.66 36.99 -61.60
CA THR A 26 -15.24 38.27 -61.00
C THR A 26 -14.52 38.14 -59.65
N CYS A 27 -14.71 37.05 -58.90
CA CYS A 27 -14.15 36.92 -57.55
C CYS A 27 -12.62 36.75 -57.52
N ASN A 28 -12.05 35.90 -58.39
CA ASN A 28 -10.58 35.69 -58.46
C ASN A 28 -9.79 36.92 -58.92
N ARG A 29 -10.42 37.92 -59.55
CA ARG A 29 -9.74 39.15 -60.01
C ARG A 29 -9.59 40.22 -58.94
N LEU A 30 -10.40 40.20 -57.88
CA LEU A 30 -10.36 41.19 -56.80
C LEU A 30 -9.35 40.85 -55.70
N LEU A 31 -9.29 39.58 -55.27
CA LEU A 31 -8.35 39.17 -54.21
C LEU A 31 -6.88 39.18 -54.63
N TYR A 32 -6.58 38.95 -55.91
CA TYR A 32 -5.20 38.80 -56.38
C TYR A 32 -4.54 40.09 -56.91
N ASN A 33 -5.32 41.08 -57.36
CA ASN A 33 -4.79 42.32 -57.96
C ASN A 33 -4.98 43.59 -57.11
N ASP A 34 -5.81 43.58 -56.06
CA ASP A 34 -5.82 44.69 -55.10
C ASP A 34 -4.75 44.52 -54.01
N LYS A 35 -4.05 45.61 -53.68
CA LYS A 35 -3.11 45.68 -52.55
C LYS A 35 -3.81 45.45 -51.20
N GLY A 36 -5.13 45.65 -51.12
CA GLY A 36 -5.95 45.28 -49.96
C GLY A 36 -6.08 43.76 -49.76
N GLY A 37 -6.47 43.03 -50.81
CA GLY A 37 -6.69 41.57 -50.76
C GLY A 37 -5.44 40.78 -50.36
N ARG A 38 -4.27 41.14 -50.92
CA ARG A 38 -2.99 40.52 -50.56
C ARG A 38 -2.61 40.73 -49.09
N LEU A 39 -2.90 41.92 -48.52
CA LEU A 39 -2.63 42.21 -47.11
C LEU A 39 -3.49 41.34 -46.17
N LEU A 40 -4.77 41.14 -46.52
CA LEU A 40 -5.70 40.32 -45.76
C LEU A 40 -5.26 38.84 -45.73
N ILE A 41 -4.81 38.31 -46.87
CA ILE A 41 -4.29 36.94 -46.96
C ILE A 41 -3.02 36.75 -46.12
N ILE A 42 -2.08 37.70 -46.18
CA ILE A 42 -0.87 37.69 -45.32
C ILE A 42 -1.25 37.77 -43.84
N PHE A 43 -2.19 38.63 -43.45
CA PHE A 43 -2.65 38.76 -42.07
C PHE A 43 -3.27 37.46 -41.54
N LEU A 44 -4.17 36.84 -42.30
CA LEU A 44 -4.80 35.56 -41.93
C LEU A 44 -3.79 34.41 -41.86
N SER A 45 -2.83 34.34 -42.79
CA SER A 45 -1.80 33.29 -42.76
C SER A 45 -0.80 33.46 -41.60
N VAL A 46 -0.48 34.70 -41.18
CA VAL A 46 0.30 34.95 -39.96
C VAL A 46 -0.47 34.51 -38.71
N ILE A 47 -1.78 34.77 -38.61
CA ILE A 47 -2.60 34.29 -37.50
C ILE A 47 -2.61 32.75 -37.43
N VAL A 48 -2.81 32.07 -38.56
CA VAL A 48 -2.79 30.59 -38.62
C VAL A 48 -1.42 30.01 -38.28
N ALA A 49 -0.32 30.65 -38.70
CA ALA A 49 1.02 30.23 -38.32
C ALA A 49 1.27 30.37 -36.81
N LEU A 50 0.83 31.49 -36.21
CA LEU A 50 0.95 31.73 -34.77
C LEU A 50 0.13 30.74 -33.94
N THR A 51 -1.13 30.46 -34.32
CA THR A 51 -1.95 29.47 -33.60
C THR A 51 -1.37 28.06 -33.72
N PHE A 52 -0.83 27.68 -34.88
CA PHE A 52 -0.14 26.39 -35.06
C PHE A 52 1.11 26.26 -34.16
N VAL A 53 1.94 27.30 -34.09
CA VAL A 53 3.12 27.32 -33.20
C VAL A 53 2.72 27.18 -31.73
N VAL A 54 1.64 27.84 -31.30
CA VAL A 54 1.12 27.72 -29.93
C VAL A 54 0.67 26.28 -29.63
N ILE A 55 -0.07 25.64 -30.53
CA ILE A 55 -0.52 24.24 -30.37
C ILE A 55 0.68 23.29 -30.24
N VAL A 56 1.66 23.39 -31.16
CA VAL A 56 2.86 22.54 -31.15
C VAL A 56 3.72 22.77 -29.89
N HIS A 57 3.80 24.01 -29.38
CA HIS A 57 4.52 24.29 -28.14
C HIS A 57 3.84 23.65 -26.92
N ILE A 58 2.51 23.72 -26.84
CA ILE A 58 1.72 23.10 -25.77
C ILE A 58 1.85 21.56 -25.79
N GLU A 59 1.73 20.93 -26.96
CA GLU A 59 1.87 19.47 -27.09
C GLU A 59 3.28 18.97 -26.70
N ARG A 60 4.32 19.73 -27.06
CA ARG A 60 5.71 19.38 -26.78
C ARG A 60 6.06 19.49 -25.29
N GLU A 61 5.59 20.53 -24.59
CA GLU A 61 5.77 20.64 -23.13
C GLU A 61 5.05 19.53 -22.36
N ASN A 62 3.79 19.24 -22.74
CA ASN A 62 2.96 18.23 -22.08
C ASN A 62 3.58 16.82 -22.22
N SER A 63 4.14 16.50 -23.40
CA SER A 63 4.83 15.22 -23.64
C SER A 63 6.07 15.06 -22.76
N SER A 64 6.91 16.11 -22.66
CA SER A 64 8.20 16.03 -21.94
C SER A 64 8.05 15.83 -20.43
N LYS A 65 7.07 16.48 -19.79
CA LYS A 65 6.90 16.40 -18.32
C LYS A 65 6.23 15.10 -17.86
N THR A 66 5.30 14.58 -18.65
CA THR A 66 4.64 13.28 -18.37
C THR A 66 5.67 12.15 -18.32
N LEU A 67 6.60 12.13 -19.28
CA LEU A 67 7.71 11.17 -19.32
C LEU A 67 8.65 11.26 -18.10
N ILE A 68 8.97 12.46 -17.62
CA ILE A 68 9.89 12.63 -16.47
C ILE A 68 9.24 12.20 -15.15
N ILE A 69 7.96 12.53 -14.91
CA ILE A 69 7.25 12.14 -13.69
C ILE A 69 7.00 10.63 -13.67
N GLN A 70 6.64 10.03 -14.81
CA GLN A 70 6.56 8.57 -14.91
C GLN A 70 7.94 7.95 -14.68
N ALA A 71 8.99 8.36 -15.40
CA ALA A 71 10.32 7.76 -15.27
C ALA A 71 10.91 7.81 -13.85
N LYS A 72 10.55 8.81 -13.02
CA LYS A 72 11.03 8.92 -11.64
C LYS A 72 10.30 8.00 -10.63
N TYR A 73 9.09 7.53 -10.96
CA TYR A 73 8.24 6.78 -10.01
C TYR A 73 7.52 5.52 -10.57
N THR A 74 7.72 5.15 -11.84
CA THR A 74 7.19 3.89 -12.40
C THR A 74 8.13 2.69 -12.26
N GLY A 75 9.34 2.91 -11.76
CA GLY A 75 10.21 1.82 -11.34
C GLY A 75 9.81 1.32 -9.96
N SER A 76 9.37 0.07 -9.86
CA SER A 76 9.53 -0.72 -8.64
C SER A 76 11.03 -0.93 -8.44
N THR A 77 11.68 0.08 -7.88
CA THR A 77 13.10 0.07 -7.58
C THR A 77 13.25 -0.62 -6.25
N ASN A 78 13.64 -1.89 -6.28
CA ASN A 78 14.09 -2.60 -5.09
C ASN A 78 15.15 -1.74 -4.38
N PHE A 79 14.77 -1.12 -3.27
CA PHE A 79 15.60 -0.17 -2.52
C PHE A 79 16.70 -0.94 -1.80
N LYS A 80 17.78 -1.25 -2.52
CA LYS A 80 18.89 -2.11 -2.06
C LYS A 80 19.99 -1.37 -1.29
N GLY A 81 19.72 -0.15 -0.82
CA GLY A 81 20.63 0.67 -0.03
C GLY A 81 20.01 1.07 1.31
N PRO A 82 20.79 1.67 2.23
CA PRO A 82 20.26 2.31 3.43
C PRO A 82 19.17 3.33 3.07
N THR A 83 18.16 3.47 3.94
CA THR A 83 17.11 4.47 3.76
C THR A 83 17.71 5.88 3.87
N ASP A 84 17.49 6.71 2.85
CA ASP A 84 17.93 8.10 2.86
C ASP A 84 17.03 8.92 3.78
N THR A 85 17.44 9.03 5.04
CA THR A 85 16.75 9.83 6.06
C THR A 85 16.89 11.34 5.86
N THR A 86 17.60 11.80 4.82
CA THR A 86 17.69 13.22 4.44
C THR A 86 16.69 13.63 3.35
N ASP A 87 16.01 12.66 2.71
CA ASP A 87 14.92 12.93 1.77
C ASP A 87 13.62 13.27 2.53
N ASP A 88 13.36 14.56 2.69
CA ASP A 88 12.15 15.11 3.32
C ASP A 88 10.85 14.76 2.55
N SER A 89 10.93 14.22 1.32
CA SER A 89 9.74 13.72 0.63
C SER A 89 9.25 12.37 1.17
N LEU A 90 10.07 11.64 1.92
CA LEU A 90 9.70 10.35 2.51
C LEU A 90 8.76 10.52 3.71
N SER A 91 7.75 9.66 3.76
CA SER A 91 6.89 9.43 4.93
C SER A 91 7.32 8.16 5.65
N TYR A 92 7.05 8.06 6.96
CA TYR A 92 7.48 6.96 7.81
C TYR A 92 6.31 6.35 8.59
N GLY A 93 6.46 5.11 9.05
CA GLY A 93 5.46 4.45 9.89
C GLY A 93 6.07 3.38 10.78
N ILE A 94 5.53 3.23 12.00
CA ILE A 94 6.05 2.35 13.04
C ILE A 94 4.99 1.33 13.43
N ILE A 95 5.34 0.04 13.38
CA ILE A 95 4.49 -1.05 13.89
C ILE A 95 5.21 -1.79 15.01
N PHE A 96 4.57 -1.92 16.16
CA PHE A 96 5.02 -2.83 17.22
C PHE A 96 4.18 -4.13 17.19
N ASP A 97 4.85 -5.27 16.96
CA ASP A 97 4.30 -6.61 17.20
C ASP A 97 4.52 -6.98 18.67
N CYS A 98 3.45 -6.93 19.48
CA CYS A 98 3.52 -7.35 20.88
C CYS A 98 3.10 -8.82 21.03
N GLY A 99 4.01 -9.70 20.63
CA GLY A 99 3.84 -11.16 20.64
C GLY A 99 3.98 -11.84 22.00
N SER A 100 3.54 -13.11 22.06
CA SER A 100 3.57 -13.94 23.28
C SER A 100 4.98 -14.32 23.77
N SER A 101 6.00 -14.23 22.91
CA SER A 101 7.39 -14.61 23.23
C SER A 101 8.36 -13.43 23.31
N GLY A 102 7.87 -12.21 23.06
CA GLY A 102 8.66 -10.99 22.93
C GLY A 102 7.91 -9.94 22.12
N SER A 103 8.23 -8.66 22.34
CA SER A 103 7.76 -7.57 21.47
C SER A 103 8.83 -7.18 20.46
N ARG A 104 8.40 -6.72 19.28
CA ARG A 104 9.26 -6.22 18.21
C ARG A 104 8.77 -4.88 17.70
N VAL A 105 9.69 -4.02 17.25
CA VAL A 105 9.39 -2.85 16.40
C VAL A 105 9.88 -3.10 14.98
N TYR A 106 9.09 -2.66 14.01
CA TYR A 106 9.46 -2.54 12.60
C TYR A 106 9.29 -1.09 12.16
N LEU A 107 10.30 -0.55 11.47
CA LEU A 107 10.27 0.79 10.91
C LEU A 107 10.08 0.69 9.39
N TYR A 108 9.11 1.43 8.86
CA TYR A 108 8.77 1.47 7.44
C TYR A 108 8.86 2.90 6.90
N PHE A 109 9.07 3.02 5.60
CA PHE A 109 9.02 4.28 4.87
C PHE A 109 8.30 4.11 3.52
N TRP A 110 7.81 5.20 2.95
CA TRP A 110 7.30 5.24 1.58
C TRP A 110 7.53 6.62 0.95
N PRO A 111 7.81 6.68 -0.36
CA PRO A 111 7.87 7.93 -1.11
C PRO A 111 6.45 8.52 -1.33
N PRO A 112 6.35 9.76 -1.85
CA PRO A 112 5.08 10.34 -2.24
C PRO A 112 4.33 9.46 -3.25
N HIS A 113 3.00 9.32 -3.09
CA HIS A 113 2.19 8.49 -3.99
C HIS A 113 2.22 8.99 -5.44
N GLY A 114 2.54 8.08 -6.38
CA GLY A 114 2.72 8.38 -7.81
C GLY A 114 1.46 8.76 -8.60
N GLY A 115 0.33 9.02 -7.95
CA GLY A 115 -0.91 9.51 -8.57
C GLY A 115 -1.82 8.43 -9.18
N GLY A 116 -1.33 7.19 -9.36
CA GLY A 116 -2.06 6.11 -10.05
C GLY A 116 -3.39 5.73 -9.38
N SER A 117 -4.48 5.60 -10.15
CA SER A 117 -5.84 5.33 -9.62
C SER A 117 -5.95 4.02 -8.84
N HIS A 118 -5.22 2.99 -9.27
CA HIS A 118 -5.17 1.65 -8.65
C HIS A 118 -3.75 1.32 -8.14
N GLN A 119 -3.00 2.31 -7.65
CA GLN A 119 -1.69 2.09 -7.03
C GLN A 119 -1.85 2.19 -5.51
N LEU A 120 -1.32 1.22 -4.76
CA LEU A 120 -1.19 1.29 -3.30
C LEU A 120 -0.04 2.24 -2.91
N LEU A 121 0.16 2.49 -1.62
CA LEU A 121 1.42 3.12 -1.17
C LEU A 121 2.58 2.15 -1.39
N ASP A 122 3.72 2.68 -1.84
CA ASP A 122 4.95 1.91 -2.05
C ASP A 122 5.74 1.81 -0.73
N ILE A 123 5.24 0.97 0.19
CA ILE A 123 5.77 0.82 1.54
C ILE A 123 6.92 -0.20 1.56
N HIS A 124 8.08 0.26 2.05
CA HIS A 124 9.31 -0.52 2.23
C HIS A 124 9.71 -0.53 3.70
N GLN A 125 10.38 -1.59 4.16
CA GLN A 125 11.01 -1.57 5.49
C GLN A 125 12.28 -0.72 5.43
N MET A 126 12.51 0.12 6.44
CA MET A 126 13.72 0.94 6.50
C MET A 126 14.96 0.05 6.58
N ILE A 127 16.03 0.42 5.88
CA ILE A 127 17.31 -0.29 5.86
C ILE A 127 18.35 0.57 6.58
N GLY A 128 19.06 -0.01 7.55
CA GLY A 128 20.12 0.65 8.28
C GLY A 128 21.40 0.84 7.46
N SER A 129 22.34 1.64 7.96
CA SER A 129 23.67 1.85 7.35
C SER A 129 24.50 0.57 7.21
N ASN A 130 24.16 -0.48 7.96
CA ASN A 130 24.74 -1.83 7.87
C ASN A 130 24.09 -2.74 6.81
N GLY A 131 23.18 -2.19 5.99
CA GLY A 131 22.45 -2.94 4.95
C GLY A 131 21.40 -3.92 5.48
N LYS A 132 21.05 -3.87 6.77
CA LYS A 132 20.04 -4.74 7.39
C LYS A 132 18.71 -4.01 7.59
N PRO A 133 17.56 -4.70 7.49
CA PRO A 133 16.27 -4.12 7.84
C PRO A 133 16.25 -3.64 9.30
N LEU A 134 15.68 -2.46 9.53
CA LEU A 134 15.53 -1.88 10.86
C LEU A 134 14.33 -2.53 11.56
N SER A 135 14.65 -3.54 12.36
CA SER A 135 13.76 -4.08 13.38
C SER A 135 14.54 -4.28 14.68
N TYR A 136 13.84 -4.25 15.81
CA TYR A 136 14.44 -4.54 17.12
C TYR A 136 13.48 -5.35 17.99
N LYS A 137 14.01 -6.36 18.69
CA LYS A 137 13.23 -7.33 19.48
C LYS A 137 13.68 -7.33 20.93
N ILE A 138 12.71 -7.36 21.84
CA ILE A 138 12.90 -7.59 23.28
C ILE A 138 12.13 -8.84 23.73
N LYS A 139 12.53 -9.39 24.88
CA LYS A 139 11.88 -10.52 25.59
C LYS A 139 11.77 -10.12 27.08
N PRO A 140 10.77 -10.61 27.86
CA PRO A 140 9.70 -11.54 27.52
C PRO A 140 8.61 -10.89 26.67
N GLY A 141 7.46 -11.54 26.44
CA GLY A 141 6.31 -10.93 25.75
C GLY A 141 5.49 -10.01 26.64
N LEU A 142 4.78 -9.04 26.05
CA LEU A 142 4.01 -8.02 26.79
C LEU A 142 3.00 -8.64 27.80
N SER A 143 2.40 -9.78 27.47
CA SER A 143 1.45 -10.49 28.34
C SER A 143 2.05 -11.00 29.67
N THR A 144 3.39 -11.02 29.82
CA THR A 144 4.06 -11.36 31.08
C THR A 144 3.79 -10.32 32.17
N TYR A 145 3.43 -9.08 31.82
CA TYR A 145 3.11 -8.00 32.76
C TYR A 145 1.66 -8.04 33.27
N SER A 146 0.92 -9.15 33.07
CA SER A 146 -0.50 -9.30 33.45
C SER A 146 -0.81 -9.16 34.95
N SER A 147 0.21 -9.24 35.80
CA SER A 147 0.13 -9.01 37.26
C SER A 147 0.83 -7.73 37.73
N ASN A 148 1.45 -6.96 36.82
CA ASN A 148 2.10 -5.69 37.12
C ASN A 148 2.03 -4.79 35.88
N SER A 149 0.82 -4.29 35.59
CA SER A 149 0.52 -3.60 34.33
C SER A 149 1.14 -2.20 34.23
N THR A 150 1.50 -1.58 35.35
CA THR A 150 2.10 -0.23 35.43
C THR A 150 3.54 -0.14 34.91
N PHE A 151 4.08 -1.24 34.39
CA PHE A 151 5.40 -1.32 33.76
C PHE A 151 5.31 -1.61 32.25
N ALA A 152 4.11 -1.67 31.66
CA ALA A 152 3.92 -2.06 30.27
C ALA A 152 4.52 -1.03 29.30
N ALA A 153 4.27 0.26 29.54
CA ALA A 153 4.86 1.35 28.76
C ALA A 153 6.39 1.37 28.90
N GLU A 154 6.91 1.21 30.12
CA GLU A 154 8.34 1.23 30.41
C GLU A 154 9.09 0.05 29.76
N TYR A 155 8.49 -1.14 29.77
CA TYR A 155 9.01 -2.31 29.03
C TYR A 155 9.14 -2.02 27.52
N LEU A 156 8.22 -1.26 26.93
CA LEU A 156 8.28 -0.86 25.52
C LEU A 156 9.25 0.30 25.23
N ARG A 157 9.77 1.01 26.24
CA ARG A 157 10.65 2.19 26.07
C ARG A 157 11.82 1.91 25.12
N LYS A 158 12.50 0.77 25.26
CA LYS A 158 13.64 0.38 24.41
C LYS A 158 13.30 0.24 22.92
N LEU A 159 12.05 -0.08 22.59
CA LEU A 159 11.58 -0.14 21.19
C LEU A 159 11.22 1.26 20.66
N LEU A 160 10.71 2.14 21.54
CA LEU A 160 10.39 3.53 21.22
C LEU A 160 11.67 4.36 21.03
N ASP A 161 12.67 4.20 21.91
CA ASP A 161 14.03 4.76 21.77
C ASP A 161 14.64 4.36 20.42
N PHE A 162 14.48 3.08 20.04
CA PHE A 162 14.97 2.58 18.75
C PHE A 162 14.27 3.26 17.56
N ALA A 163 12.95 3.46 17.61
CA ALA A 163 12.22 4.17 16.56
C ALA A 163 12.64 5.64 16.47
N ALA A 164 12.63 6.35 17.60
CA ALA A 164 12.95 7.77 17.70
C ALA A 164 14.39 8.09 17.29
N LYS A 165 15.32 7.14 17.45
CA LYS A 165 16.71 7.27 17.00
C LYS A 165 16.87 7.20 15.46
N HIS A 166 16.03 6.43 14.76
CA HIS A 166 16.24 6.13 13.33
C HIS A 166 15.33 6.93 12.40
N ILE A 167 14.22 7.49 12.89
CA ILE A 167 13.34 8.37 12.12
C ILE A 167 13.72 9.83 12.40
N PRO A 168 13.83 10.70 11.38
CA PRO A 168 14.18 12.12 11.58
C PRO A 168 13.24 12.83 12.55
N ARG A 169 13.75 13.72 13.38
CA ARG A 169 12.99 14.31 14.50
C ARG A 169 11.82 15.17 14.02
N GLU A 170 12.04 15.90 12.94
CA GLU A 170 11.06 16.68 12.19
C GLU A 170 9.91 15.83 11.63
N LYS A 171 10.16 14.53 11.37
CA LYS A 171 9.17 13.56 10.88
C LYS A 171 8.36 12.89 11.98
N HIS A 172 8.75 12.99 13.26
CA HIS A 172 8.06 12.27 14.34
C HIS A 172 6.55 12.58 14.37
N LYS A 173 6.18 13.86 14.28
CA LYS A 173 4.78 14.33 14.37
C LYS A 173 3.87 13.88 13.22
N GLU A 174 4.42 13.43 12.10
CA GLU A 174 3.67 12.86 10.97
C GLU A 174 3.85 11.34 10.80
N THR A 175 4.59 10.70 11.73
CA THR A 175 4.87 9.27 11.70
C THR A 175 3.85 8.51 12.58
N PRO A 176 2.89 7.76 12.00
CA PRO A 176 2.00 6.88 12.76
C PRO A 176 2.76 5.82 13.55
N LEU A 177 2.46 5.75 14.85
CA LEU A 177 2.90 4.69 15.75
C LEU A 177 1.72 3.79 16.12
N TYR A 178 1.74 2.54 15.65
CA TYR A 178 0.77 1.51 16.03
C TYR A 178 1.38 0.48 16.99
N ILE A 179 0.72 0.21 18.11
CA ILE A 179 1.13 -0.80 19.10
C ILE A 179 0.09 -1.91 19.16
N MET A 180 0.41 -3.03 18.53
CA MET A 180 -0.56 -4.07 18.17
C MET A 180 -0.15 -5.41 18.78
N ALA A 181 -0.92 -5.87 19.77
CA ALA A 181 -0.63 -7.09 20.52
C ALA A 181 -1.44 -8.28 20.03
N THR A 182 -0.83 -9.47 20.06
CA THR A 182 -1.35 -10.67 19.37
C THR A 182 -1.81 -11.75 20.37
N ALA A 183 -1.64 -13.03 20.04
CA ALA A 183 -2.14 -14.17 20.81
C ALA A 183 -1.76 -14.16 22.31
N GLY A 184 -0.62 -13.57 22.69
CA GLY A 184 -0.22 -13.49 24.10
C GLY A 184 -1.23 -12.73 24.98
N MET A 185 -1.69 -11.58 24.49
CA MET A 185 -2.69 -10.76 25.19
C MET A 185 -4.10 -11.37 25.09
N ARG A 186 -4.38 -12.13 24.02
CA ARG A 186 -5.64 -12.90 23.89
C ARG A 186 -5.75 -14.08 24.87
N LEU A 187 -4.64 -14.50 25.50
CA LEU A 187 -4.58 -15.64 26.44
C LEU A 187 -4.61 -15.23 27.93
N ILE A 188 -4.62 -13.94 28.26
CA ILE A 188 -4.76 -13.44 29.63
C ILE A 188 -6.18 -12.90 29.89
N SER A 189 -6.48 -12.50 31.13
CA SER A 189 -7.79 -11.92 31.46
C SER A 189 -8.01 -10.60 30.70
N LYS A 190 -9.26 -10.31 30.31
CA LYS A 190 -9.60 -9.04 29.64
C LYS A 190 -9.19 -7.83 30.48
N THR A 191 -9.42 -7.88 31.80
CA THR A 191 -9.04 -6.82 32.74
C THR A 191 -7.53 -6.59 32.77
N SER A 192 -6.73 -7.66 32.82
CA SER A 192 -5.26 -7.57 32.73
C SER A 192 -4.80 -7.03 31.37
N ALA A 193 -5.48 -7.41 30.29
CA ALA A 193 -5.14 -6.94 28.95
C ALA A 193 -5.43 -5.44 28.79
N SER A 194 -6.61 -4.96 29.20
CA SER A 194 -6.96 -3.54 29.23
C SER A 194 -5.97 -2.75 30.08
N ALA A 195 -5.74 -3.14 31.34
CA ALA A 195 -4.84 -2.41 32.24
C ALA A 195 -3.39 -2.27 31.71
N ILE A 196 -2.94 -3.20 30.86
CA ILE A 196 -1.65 -3.11 30.14
C ILE A 196 -1.73 -2.12 28.98
N LEU A 197 -2.82 -2.11 28.20
CA LEU A 197 -2.97 -1.15 27.10
C LEU A 197 -3.17 0.27 27.63
N ASP A 198 -3.97 0.44 28.69
CA ASP A 198 -4.24 1.73 29.34
C ASP A 198 -2.94 2.39 29.84
N ASP A 199 -2.00 1.59 30.34
CA ASP A 199 -0.66 2.04 30.74
C ASP A 199 0.15 2.60 29.56
N VAL A 200 0.14 1.88 28.44
CA VAL A 200 0.80 2.28 27.18
C VAL A 200 0.16 3.54 26.59
N ILE A 201 -1.18 3.59 26.53
CA ILE A 201 -1.95 4.74 26.03
C ILE A 201 -1.66 5.99 26.88
N ARG A 202 -1.64 5.84 28.21
CA ARG A 202 -1.45 6.95 29.15
C ARG A 202 -0.07 7.58 29.06
N ASP A 203 0.99 6.81 28.84
CA ASP A 203 2.37 7.28 29.04
C ASP A 203 3.21 7.44 27.78
N VAL A 204 2.98 6.67 26.71
CA VAL A 204 3.75 6.81 25.45
C VAL A 204 3.67 8.24 24.85
N PRO A 205 2.49 8.89 24.77
CA PRO A 205 2.37 10.26 24.23
C PRO A 205 3.07 11.34 25.07
N LYS A 206 3.44 11.04 26.33
CA LYS A 206 4.19 11.97 27.20
C LYS A 206 5.69 11.92 26.92
N TRP A 207 6.16 10.89 26.22
CA TRP A 207 7.58 10.60 26.02
C TRP A 207 8.03 10.82 24.57
N TYR A 208 7.12 10.73 23.59
CA TYR A 208 7.44 10.79 22.16
C TYR A 208 6.41 11.59 21.37
N ASP A 209 6.88 12.40 20.43
CA ASP A 209 6.09 13.26 19.54
C ASP A 209 5.48 12.49 18.33
N PHE A 210 5.31 11.16 18.39
CA PHE A 210 4.78 10.37 17.27
C PHE A 210 3.27 10.59 17.04
N GLU A 211 2.78 10.36 15.81
CA GLU A 211 1.33 10.38 15.54
C GLU A 211 0.68 9.18 16.24
N PHE A 212 -0.01 9.48 17.35
CA PHE A 212 -0.53 8.50 18.29
C PHE A 212 -1.97 8.85 18.66
N ASP A 213 -2.85 7.87 18.55
CA ASP A 213 -4.25 7.90 18.98
C ASP A 213 -4.54 6.65 19.81
N GLU A 214 -5.54 6.68 20.69
CA GLU A 214 -5.88 5.52 21.52
C GLU A 214 -6.20 4.28 20.67
N SER A 215 -6.82 4.46 19.49
CA SER A 215 -7.13 3.38 18.54
C SER A 215 -5.89 2.78 17.85
N HIS A 216 -4.71 3.39 18.02
CA HIS A 216 -3.45 2.84 17.55
C HIS A 216 -2.88 1.78 18.51
N VAL A 217 -3.36 1.71 19.76
CA VAL A 217 -3.02 0.67 20.74
C VAL A 217 -4.14 -0.36 20.81
N SER A 218 -3.87 -1.62 20.47
CA SER A 218 -4.93 -2.64 20.42
C SER A 218 -4.44 -4.07 20.57
N VAL A 219 -5.31 -4.97 21.05
CA VAL A 219 -5.15 -6.42 20.86
C VAL A 219 -5.85 -6.81 19.57
N ILE A 220 -5.10 -7.21 18.55
CA ILE A 220 -5.70 -7.62 17.28
C ILE A 220 -6.38 -8.97 17.39
N SER A 221 -7.51 -9.12 16.68
CA SER A 221 -8.12 -10.42 16.50
C SER A 221 -7.20 -11.32 15.66
N GLY A 222 -7.26 -12.64 15.87
CA GLY A 222 -6.46 -13.56 15.06
C GLY A 222 -6.89 -13.62 13.58
N LYS A 223 -8.10 -13.12 13.25
CA LYS A 223 -8.54 -12.91 11.87
C LYS A 223 -7.85 -11.71 11.23
N GLU A 224 -7.74 -10.59 11.95
CA GLU A 224 -6.93 -9.46 11.48
C GLU A 224 -5.47 -9.86 11.31
N GLU A 225 -4.88 -10.58 12.26
CA GLU A 225 -3.50 -11.10 12.19
C GLU A 225 -3.28 -11.95 10.92
N GLY A 226 -4.20 -12.89 10.63
CA GLY A 226 -4.15 -13.71 9.42
C GLY A 226 -4.40 -12.93 8.12
N MET A 227 -5.32 -11.96 8.14
CA MET A 227 -5.56 -11.05 7.01
C MET A 227 -4.33 -10.18 6.72
N TYR A 228 -3.71 -9.61 7.76
CA TYR A 228 -2.52 -8.77 7.64
C TYR A 228 -1.30 -9.60 7.17
N ALA A 229 -1.12 -10.83 7.64
CA ALA A 229 -0.12 -11.76 7.08
C ALA A 229 -0.36 -12.01 5.58
N TRP A 230 -1.60 -12.25 5.17
CA TRP A 230 -1.97 -12.45 3.77
C TRP A 230 -1.73 -11.20 2.90
N ILE A 231 -2.04 -10.01 3.42
CA ILE A 231 -1.77 -8.74 2.74
C ILE A 231 -0.26 -8.56 2.55
N SER A 232 0.53 -8.79 3.60
CA SER A 232 1.99 -8.65 3.58
C SER A 232 2.61 -9.55 2.49
N LEU A 233 2.27 -10.85 2.53
CA LEU A 233 2.73 -11.84 1.55
C LEU A 233 2.38 -11.43 0.11
N ASN A 234 1.12 -11.07 -0.15
CA ASN A 234 0.67 -10.76 -1.51
C ASN A 234 1.15 -9.40 -2.02
N TYR A 235 1.43 -8.45 -1.11
CA TYR A 235 2.09 -7.20 -1.43
C TYR A 235 3.54 -7.46 -1.87
N MET A 236 4.32 -8.18 -1.07
CA MET A 236 5.73 -8.53 -1.37
C MET A 236 5.85 -9.35 -2.66
N LEU A 237 4.91 -10.26 -2.94
CA LEU A 237 4.85 -11.02 -4.20
C LEU A 237 4.33 -10.20 -5.40
N GLY A 238 4.06 -8.90 -5.26
CA GLY A 238 3.55 -8.03 -6.33
C GLY A 238 2.15 -8.40 -6.84
N ARG A 239 1.41 -9.24 -6.10
CA ARG A 239 0.14 -9.85 -6.53
C ARG A 239 -1.05 -8.88 -6.53
N PHE A 240 -0.89 -7.67 -6.02
CA PHE A 240 -1.86 -6.56 -6.09
C PHE A 240 -1.71 -5.61 -7.29
N SER A 241 -0.79 -5.87 -8.23
CA SER A 241 -0.54 -4.99 -9.38
C SER A 241 -1.58 -5.12 -10.50
N GLN A 242 -1.76 -4.07 -11.32
CA GLN A 242 -2.60 -4.16 -12.54
C GLN A 242 -2.11 -5.25 -13.52
N GLU A 243 -0.82 -5.55 -13.53
CA GLU A 243 -0.26 -6.62 -14.37
C GLU A 243 -0.64 -8.02 -13.86
N SER A 244 -0.58 -8.27 -12.55
CA SER A 244 -1.03 -9.55 -11.98
C SER A 244 -2.52 -9.79 -12.24
N HIS A 245 -3.34 -8.73 -12.16
CA HIS A 245 -4.77 -8.84 -12.45
C HIS A 245 -5.08 -9.03 -13.93
N ARG A 246 -4.30 -8.46 -14.87
CA ARG A 246 -4.44 -8.79 -16.30
C ARG A 246 -4.15 -10.25 -16.60
N LYS A 247 -3.22 -10.89 -15.86
CA LYS A 247 -2.93 -12.33 -15.97
C LYS A 247 -4.08 -13.22 -15.46
N ARG A 248 -5.01 -12.72 -14.63
CA ARG A 248 -6.24 -13.46 -14.20
C ARG A 248 -7.12 -13.90 -15.37
N GLY A 249 -7.05 -13.21 -16.51
CA GLY A 249 -7.85 -13.53 -17.69
C GLY A 249 -7.37 -14.75 -18.49
N SER A 250 -6.16 -15.29 -18.24
CA SER A 250 -5.52 -16.23 -19.17
C SER A 250 -5.35 -17.67 -18.67
N SER A 251 -5.31 -17.95 -17.36
CA SER A 251 -5.13 -19.33 -16.87
C SER A 251 -5.36 -19.59 -15.37
N SER A 252 -5.23 -18.61 -14.46
CA SER A 252 -5.43 -18.83 -13.01
C SER A 252 -6.67 -18.14 -12.45
N LYS A 253 -7.54 -18.91 -11.75
CA LYS A 253 -8.79 -18.40 -11.16
C LYS A 253 -8.57 -17.55 -9.89
N PHE A 254 -7.41 -17.68 -9.25
CA PHE A 254 -6.97 -16.87 -8.11
C PHE A 254 -5.58 -16.32 -8.42
N SER A 255 -5.35 -15.03 -8.18
CA SER A 255 -4.05 -14.36 -8.44
C SER A 255 -3.19 -14.23 -7.19
N THR A 256 -3.69 -14.67 -6.04
CA THR A 256 -3.10 -14.44 -4.72
C THR A 256 -2.59 -15.74 -4.12
N ALA A 257 -1.58 -15.65 -3.25
CA ALA A 257 -1.07 -16.76 -2.45
C ALA A 257 -1.90 -16.90 -1.17
N GLY A 258 -2.05 -18.13 -0.68
CA GLY A 258 -2.44 -18.40 0.70
C GLY A 258 -1.27 -18.29 1.66
N VAL A 259 -1.55 -17.99 2.93
CA VAL A 259 -0.56 -17.99 4.02
C VAL A 259 -1.02 -18.91 5.14
N VAL A 260 -0.05 -19.61 5.75
CA VAL A 260 -0.23 -20.31 7.03
C VAL A 260 0.85 -19.79 7.97
N ASP A 261 0.43 -19.16 9.08
CA ASP A 261 1.33 -18.61 10.08
C ASP A 261 1.19 -19.40 11.37
N MET A 262 2.25 -20.07 11.81
CA MET A 262 2.30 -20.69 13.13
C MET A 262 3.21 -19.89 14.04
N GLY A 263 2.61 -18.96 14.78
CA GLY A 263 3.27 -18.24 15.85
C GLY A 263 3.43 -19.08 17.13
N GLY A 264 3.96 -18.44 18.18
CA GLY A 264 4.12 -19.09 19.48
C GLY A 264 2.79 -19.35 20.22
N GLY A 265 1.78 -18.49 20.02
CA GLY A 265 0.52 -18.52 20.78
C GLY A 265 -0.72 -18.98 19.98
N SER A 266 -0.72 -18.81 18.66
CA SER A 266 -1.80 -19.22 17.77
C SER A 266 -1.27 -19.73 16.43
N LEU A 267 -2.17 -20.38 15.69
CA LEU A 267 -2.02 -20.71 14.28
C LEU A 267 -3.06 -19.90 13.48
N GLN A 268 -2.70 -19.44 12.30
CA GLN A 268 -3.55 -18.73 11.36
C GLN A 268 -3.45 -19.35 9.98
N ILE A 269 -4.56 -19.36 9.23
CA ILE A 269 -4.58 -19.68 7.80
C ILE A 269 -5.49 -18.68 7.09
N ALA A 270 -5.01 -18.11 5.98
CA ALA A 270 -5.73 -17.14 5.17
C ALA A 270 -5.49 -17.36 3.67
N PHE A 271 -6.56 -17.39 2.87
CA PHE A 271 -6.48 -17.47 1.40
C PHE A 271 -7.73 -16.92 0.70
N GLU A 272 -7.57 -16.44 -0.54
CA GLU A 272 -8.67 -15.91 -1.36
C GLU A 272 -9.66 -17.03 -1.74
N VAL A 273 -10.95 -16.74 -1.61
CA VAL A 273 -12.03 -17.70 -1.88
C VAL A 273 -13.16 -17.08 -2.71
N ASP A 274 -13.73 -17.91 -3.56
CA ASP A 274 -14.99 -17.63 -4.24
C ASP A 274 -16.13 -17.77 -3.23
N GLN A 275 -16.66 -16.64 -2.75
CA GLN A 275 -17.70 -16.61 -1.70
C GLN A 275 -18.99 -17.36 -2.05
N SER A 276 -19.23 -17.67 -3.34
CA SER A 276 -20.37 -18.47 -3.80
C SER A 276 -20.21 -19.96 -3.48
N LYS A 277 -18.97 -20.42 -3.24
CA LYS A 277 -18.63 -21.82 -2.97
C LYS A 277 -18.54 -22.17 -1.48
N LEU A 278 -18.65 -21.17 -0.61
CA LEU A 278 -18.60 -21.36 0.84
C LEU A 278 -19.94 -21.88 1.36
N LYS A 279 -19.89 -22.98 2.12
CA LYS A 279 -21.07 -23.55 2.80
C LYS A 279 -21.43 -22.83 4.08
N ASN A 280 -20.46 -22.12 4.66
CA ASN A 280 -20.57 -21.32 5.87
C ASN A 280 -19.68 -20.07 5.68
N LYS A 281 -20.16 -18.90 6.11
CA LYS A 281 -19.47 -17.61 5.94
C LYS A 281 -18.90 -17.05 7.25
N ASP A 282 -18.93 -17.80 8.34
CA ASP A 282 -18.44 -17.35 9.66
C ASP A 282 -16.93 -17.08 9.64
N GLN A 283 -16.19 -17.74 8.74
CA GLN A 283 -14.75 -17.54 8.51
C GLN A 283 -14.45 -16.70 7.25
N LEU A 284 -15.47 -16.11 6.61
CA LEU A 284 -15.28 -15.17 5.50
C LEU A 284 -14.89 -13.80 6.06
N MET A 285 -13.91 -13.16 5.43
CA MET A 285 -13.51 -11.78 5.67
C MET A 285 -13.46 -11.04 4.33
N THR A 286 -14.30 -10.01 4.19
CA THR A 286 -14.37 -9.17 3.00
C THR A 286 -13.84 -7.78 3.33
N PHE A 287 -12.88 -7.28 2.55
CA PHE A 287 -12.29 -5.96 2.74
C PHE A 287 -11.80 -5.37 1.41
N SER A 288 -11.38 -4.10 1.44
CA SER A 288 -10.70 -3.43 0.33
C SER A 288 -9.36 -2.87 0.78
N LEU A 289 -8.33 -3.02 -0.06
CA LEU A 289 -7.07 -2.28 0.10
C LEU A 289 -7.15 -0.86 -0.47
N SER A 290 -8.23 -0.51 -1.16
CA SER A 290 -8.47 0.85 -1.63
C SER A 290 -9.35 1.63 -0.66
N SER A 291 -9.10 2.94 -0.59
CA SER A 291 -9.96 3.90 0.11
C SER A 291 -11.09 4.45 -0.77
N GLN A 292 -11.06 4.18 -2.09
CA GLN A 292 -12.10 4.61 -3.02
C GLN A 292 -13.22 3.56 -3.12
N LYS A 293 -14.46 3.94 -2.78
CA LYS A 293 -15.64 3.04 -2.85
C LYS A 293 -15.93 2.50 -4.27
N SER A 294 -15.49 3.21 -5.30
CA SER A 294 -15.60 2.81 -6.71
C SER A 294 -14.53 1.81 -7.15
N ASP A 295 -13.46 1.61 -6.37
CA ASP A 295 -12.34 0.76 -6.74
C ASP A 295 -12.61 -0.70 -6.35
N THR A 296 -13.28 -1.42 -7.24
CA THR A 296 -13.57 -2.85 -7.06
C THR A 296 -12.36 -3.76 -7.26
N PHE A 297 -11.27 -3.23 -7.83
CA PHE A 297 -10.06 -3.99 -8.16
C PHE A 297 -9.36 -4.54 -6.90
N HIS A 298 -9.38 -3.76 -5.82
CA HIS A 298 -8.73 -4.10 -4.55
C HIS A 298 -9.66 -4.76 -3.52
N ASN A 299 -10.83 -5.25 -3.95
CA ASN A 299 -11.78 -5.95 -3.08
C ASN A 299 -11.45 -7.44 -3.02
N TYR A 300 -11.22 -7.97 -1.82
CA TYR A 300 -10.86 -9.37 -1.60
C TYR A 300 -11.85 -10.05 -0.66
N ASN A 301 -12.09 -11.33 -0.94
CA ASN A 301 -12.87 -12.25 -0.11
C ASN A 301 -11.92 -13.34 0.37
N LEU A 302 -11.56 -13.33 1.65
CA LEU A 302 -10.66 -14.33 2.22
C LEU A 302 -11.45 -15.30 3.10
N TYR A 303 -11.12 -16.58 3.00
CA TYR A 303 -11.30 -17.47 4.14
C TYR A 303 -10.14 -17.17 5.10
N VAL A 304 -10.46 -16.75 6.32
CA VAL A 304 -9.48 -16.51 7.38
C VAL A 304 -9.96 -17.16 8.66
N THR A 305 -9.13 -18.04 9.23
CA THR A 305 -9.38 -18.57 10.57
C THR A 305 -8.13 -18.58 11.44
N THR A 306 -8.36 -18.65 12.75
CA THR A 306 -7.33 -18.56 13.79
C THR A 306 -7.62 -19.58 14.89
N PHE A 307 -6.59 -20.31 15.28
CA PHE A 307 -6.63 -21.33 16.31
C PHE A 307 -5.81 -20.83 17.51
N LEU A 308 -6.48 -20.13 18.42
CA LEU A 308 -5.85 -19.61 19.63
C LEU A 308 -5.44 -20.76 20.55
N GLY A 309 -4.20 -20.74 21.04
CA GLY A 309 -3.63 -21.83 21.83
C GLY A 309 -3.12 -23.03 21.01
N PHE A 310 -3.13 -22.96 19.67
CA PHE A 310 -2.55 -23.96 18.75
C PHE A 310 -1.17 -23.55 18.20
N GLY A 311 -0.65 -22.38 18.58
CA GLY A 311 0.73 -21.99 18.29
C GLY A 311 1.73 -22.88 19.03
N ALA A 312 2.93 -23.03 18.47
CA ALA A 312 3.86 -24.10 18.85
C ALA A 312 4.22 -24.12 20.35
N ASN A 313 4.41 -22.95 20.97
CA ASN A 313 4.77 -22.87 22.40
C ASN A 313 3.56 -23.14 23.31
N SER A 314 2.36 -22.69 22.93
CA SER A 314 1.11 -23.01 23.65
C SER A 314 0.82 -24.51 23.65
N VAL A 315 1.03 -25.20 22.52
CA VAL A 315 0.78 -26.64 22.42
C VAL A 315 1.88 -27.44 23.11
N LEU A 316 3.15 -27.00 23.06
CA LEU A 316 4.22 -27.60 23.86
C LEU A 316 3.88 -27.59 25.35
N LYS A 317 3.41 -26.46 25.87
CA LYS A 317 2.97 -26.33 27.27
C LYS A 317 1.80 -27.28 27.57
N ARG A 318 0.75 -27.31 26.74
CA ARG A 318 -0.40 -28.24 26.87
C ARG A 318 0.04 -29.71 26.84
N TYR A 319 0.95 -30.07 25.94
CA TYR A 319 1.48 -31.41 25.79
C TYR A 319 2.24 -31.87 27.04
N GLN A 320 3.18 -31.06 27.51
CA GLN A 320 3.95 -31.35 28.73
C GLN A 320 3.03 -31.45 29.96
N GLN A 321 2.02 -30.58 30.07
CA GLN A 321 1.00 -30.66 31.12
C GLN A 321 0.22 -31.97 31.05
N ASN A 322 -0.23 -32.39 29.86
CA ASN A 322 -0.94 -33.66 29.68
C ASN A 322 -0.07 -34.87 30.06
N LEU A 323 1.22 -34.91 29.68
CA LEU A 323 2.15 -35.96 30.07
C LEU A 323 2.26 -36.12 31.60
N VAL A 324 2.43 -35.02 32.33
CA VAL A 324 2.66 -35.06 33.79
C VAL A 324 1.37 -35.16 34.61
N SER A 325 0.21 -34.77 34.05
CA SER A 325 -1.09 -34.70 34.76
C SER A 325 -1.55 -35.98 35.46
N LYS A 326 -1.09 -37.15 34.99
CA LYS A 326 -1.43 -38.48 35.52
C LYS A 326 -0.23 -39.22 36.12
N ALA A 327 0.92 -38.54 36.24
CA ALA A 327 2.17 -39.14 36.70
C ALA A 327 2.42 -38.85 38.19
N PRO A 328 2.93 -39.82 38.97
CA PRO A 328 3.41 -39.57 40.32
C PRO A 328 4.54 -38.53 40.33
N THR A 329 4.58 -37.69 41.37
CA THR A 329 5.61 -36.66 41.52
C THR A 329 7.00 -37.28 41.62
N GLY A 330 8.00 -36.67 40.96
CA GLY A 330 9.37 -37.18 40.92
C GLY A 330 9.64 -38.30 39.92
N THR A 331 8.62 -38.88 39.29
CA THR A 331 8.79 -39.86 38.21
C THR A 331 9.55 -39.27 37.01
N THR A 332 10.38 -40.10 36.38
CA THR A 332 10.97 -39.79 35.06
C THR A 332 10.09 -40.41 33.98
N LEU A 333 9.53 -39.57 33.11
CA LEU A 333 8.62 -39.99 32.04
C LEU A 333 9.36 -40.00 30.69
N SER A 334 9.05 -40.98 29.85
CA SER A 334 9.56 -41.02 28.47
C SER A 334 8.80 -40.03 27.58
N ASP A 335 9.52 -39.16 26.89
CA ASP A 335 8.99 -38.16 25.97
C ASP A 335 9.52 -38.42 24.53
N PRO A 336 8.69 -38.91 23.60
CA PRO A 336 9.10 -39.12 22.22
C PRO A 336 9.31 -37.82 21.43
N CYS A 337 8.79 -36.68 21.91
CA CYS A 337 8.91 -35.37 21.28
C CYS A 337 10.20 -34.61 21.65
N GLN A 338 11.14 -35.26 22.35
CA GLN A 338 12.49 -34.73 22.64
C GLN A 338 13.58 -35.63 22.04
N SER A 339 14.71 -35.02 21.68
CA SER A 339 15.90 -35.72 21.18
C SER A 339 16.37 -36.84 22.12
N LEU A 340 16.91 -37.91 21.57
CA LEU A 340 17.30 -39.11 22.30
C LEU A 340 18.20 -38.80 23.51
N GLY A 341 17.77 -39.19 24.71
CA GLY A 341 18.53 -39.00 25.93
C GLY A 341 18.56 -37.57 26.49
N ALA A 342 17.87 -36.61 25.88
CA ALA A 342 17.67 -35.29 26.48
C ALA A 342 16.93 -35.41 27.83
N ILE A 343 17.22 -34.53 28.78
CA ILE A 343 16.54 -34.47 30.08
C ILE A 343 16.00 -33.05 30.31
N GLU A 344 14.69 -32.88 30.22
CA GLU A 344 14.01 -31.61 30.50
C GLU A 344 13.31 -31.67 31.87
N LYS A 345 13.42 -30.57 32.63
CA LYS A 345 12.83 -30.44 33.98
C LYS A 345 11.58 -29.58 33.90
N VAL A 346 10.41 -30.17 34.13
CA VAL A 346 9.11 -29.48 34.05
C VAL A 346 8.52 -29.31 35.44
N SER A 347 7.80 -28.21 35.66
CA SER A 347 7.05 -27.96 36.90
C SER A 347 5.57 -27.82 36.59
N PHE A 348 4.72 -28.53 37.33
CA PHE A 348 3.27 -28.51 37.19
C PHE A 348 2.61 -28.68 38.56
N MET A 349 1.68 -27.79 38.92
CA MET A 349 1.02 -27.76 40.25
C MET A 349 2.01 -27.90 41.42
N ASN A 350 3.09 -27.11 41.40
CA ASN A 350 4.21 -27.13 42.36
C ASN A 350 5.02 -28.45 42.43
N SER A 351 4.63 -29.50 41.72
CA SER A 351 5.38 -30.74 41.55
C SER A 351 6.41 -30.62 40.42
N LYS A 352 7.57 -31.27 40.60
CA LYS A 352 8.67 -31.30 39.63
C LYS A 352 8.78 -32.67 38.99
N TYR A 353 8.97 -32.69 37.67
CA TYR A 353 9.03 -33.89 36.84
C TYR A 353 10.28 -33.86 35.95
N LYS A 354 10.76 -35.03 35.55
CA LYS A 354 11.82 -35.19 34.55
C LYS A 354 11.23 -35.86 33.31
N LEU A 355 11.38 -35.23 32.15
CA LEU A 355 11.09 -35.86 30.86
C LEU A 355 12.40 -36.35 30.27
N LYS A 356 12.44 -37.61 29.81
CA LYS A 356 13.58 -38.23 29.14
C LYS A 356 13.24 -38.46 27.66
N GLY A 357 13.97 -37.79 26.79
CA GLY A 357 13.76 -37.87 25.34
C GLY A 357 14.03 -39.27 24.77
N THR A 358 13.15 -39.74 23.89
CA THR A 358 13.33 -41.02 23.16
C THR A 358 13.52 -40.87 21.66
N GLY A 359 13.45 -39.66 21.11
CA GLY A 359 13.74 -39.38 19.69
C GLY A 359 12.74 -39.92 18.66
N ASP A 360 11.59 -40.44 19.09
CA ASP A 360 10.63 -41.12 18.22
C ASP A 360 9.60 -40.14 17.63
N VAL A 361 9.95 -39.53 16.50
CA VAL A 361 9.10 -38.57 15.77
C VAL A 361 7.73 -39.13 15.43
N LYS A 362 7.63 -40.41 15.03
CA LYS A 362 6.34 -41.02 14.63
C LYS A 362 5.42 -41.16 15.85
N ARG A 363 5.94 -41.64 16.97
CA ARG A 363 5.19 -41.71 18.24
C ARG A 363 4.92 -40.32 18.83
N CYS A 364 5.81 -39.35 18.62
CA CYS A 364 5.53 -37.96 18.95
C CYS A 364 4.30 -37.47 18.19
N MET A 365 4.29 -37.56 16.85
CA MET A 365 3.14 -37.19 16.03
C MET A 365 1.84 -37.87 16.50
N THR A 366 1.86 -39.19 16.75
CA THR A 366 0.71 -39.93 17.30
C THR A 366 0.21 -39.37 18.65
N ASN A 367 1.12 -38.96 19.53
CA ASN A 367 0.76 -38.34 20.82
C ASN A 367 0.26 -36.89 20.66
N LEU A 368 0.58 -36.21 19.55
CA LEU A 368 0.13 -34.86 19.25
C LEU A 368 -1.22 -34.82 18.51
N THR A 369 -1.58 -35.86 17.75
CA THR A 369 -2.85 -35.94 17.01
C THR A 369 -4.09 -35.57 17.85
N PRO A 370 -4.26 -36.02 19.11
CA PRO A 370 -5.39 -35.62 19.95
C PRO A 370 -5.43 -34.12 20.27
N LEU A 371 -4.29 -33.42 20.24
CA LEU A 371 -4.20 -31.98 20.53
C LEU A 371 -4.71 -31.09 19.38
N LEU A 372 -4.93 -31.66 18.19
CA LEU A 372 -5.62 -31.03 17.06
C LEU A 372 -7.13 -30.80 17.34
N ASN A 373 -7.68 -31.49 18.35
CA ASN A 373 -9.08 -31.40 18.81
C ASN A 373 -10.14 -31.61 17.72
N GLN A 374 -9.87 -32.49 16.75
CA GLN A 374 -10.74 -32.72 15.58
C GLN A 374 -12.03 -33.49 15.90
N THR A 375 -12.13 -34.10 17.08
CA THR A 375 -13.34 -34.78 17.58
C THR A 375 -14.42 -33.80 18.06
N ARG A 376 -14.12 -32.50 18.13
CA ARG A 376 -15.09 -31.45 18.48
C ARG A 376 -16.19 -31.36 17.42
N HIS A 377 -17.41 -31.02 17.86
CA HIS A 377 -18.58 -30.93 16.98
C HIS A 377 -18.35 -29.98 15.80
N CYS A 378 -18.46 -30.52 14.59
CA CYS A 378 -18.29 -29.81 13.32
C CYS A 378 -19.65 -29.44 12.73
N SER A 379 -20.11 -28.20 12.97
CA SER A 379 -21.44 -27.73 12.56
C SER A 379 -21.62 -27.61 11.04
N THR A 380 -20.52 -27.49 10.27
CA THR A 380 -20.57 -27.48 8.80
C THR A 380 -19.33 -28.16 8.24
N LYS A 381 -19.49 -29.26 7.50
CA LYS A 381 -18.38 -30.03 6.90
C LYS A 381 -17.91 -29.43 5.56
N PRO A 382 -16.59 -29.46 5.26
CA PRO A 382 -15.50 -30.07 6.02
C PRO A 382 -15.02 -29.19 7.18
N CYS A 383 -14.37 -29.78 8.18
CA CYS A 383 -13.73 -29.06 9.28
C CYS A 383 -12.25 -29.43 9.41
N SER A 384 -11.46 -28.52 9.99
CA SER A 384 -10.03 -28.67 10.24
C SER A 384 -9.75 -28.91 11.73
N LEU A 385 -8.96 -28.06 12.40
CA LEU A 385 -8.70 -28.14 13.84
C LEU A 385 -9.91 -27.62 14.63
N ASP A 386 -10.04 -28.07 15.88
CA ASP A 386 -11.07 -27.60 16.84
C ASP A 386 -12.52 -27.60 16.31
N GLY A 387 -12.84 -28.48 15.34
CA GLY A 387 -14.17 -28.54 14.72
C GLY A 387 -14.55 -27.34 13.84
N VAL A 388 -13.59 -26.48 13.47
CA VAL A 388 -13.84 -25.26 12.67
C VAL A 388 -14.00 -25.60 11.20
N TYR A 389 -15.07 -25.07 10.56
CA TYR A 389 -15.31 -25.19 9.11
C TYR A 389 -14.11 -24.70 8.30
N GLN A 390 -13.66 -25.51 7.34
CA GLN A 390 -12.63 -25.15 6.37
C GLN A 390 -13.09 -25.58 4.96
N PRO A 391 -13.10 -24.67 3.96
CA PRO A 391 -13.38 -25.05 2.58
C PRO A 391 -12.24 -25.91 2.02
N ALA A 392 -12.54 -26.68 0.96
CA ALA A 392 -11.53 -27.49 0.29
C ALA A 392 -10.43 -26.58 -0.30
N ILE A 393 -9.17 -26.84 0.07
CA ILE A 393 -8.02 -26.08 -0.42
C ILE A 393 -7.74 -26.49 -1.87
N SER A 394 -7.71 -25.51 -2.77
CA SER A 394 -7.41 -25.76 -4.18
C SER A 394 -5.91 -25.95 -4.38
N SER A 395 -5.53 -27.00 -5.11
CA SER A 395 -4.14 -27.24 -5.55
C SER A 395 -3.59 -26.15 -6.48
N ALA A 396 -4.44 -25.25 -6.99
CA ALA A 396 -4.02 -24.12 -7.83
C ALA A 396 -3.57 -22.88 -7.03
N ILE A 397 -3.66 -22.89 -5.69
CA ILE A 397 -3.23 -21.78 -4.82
C ILE A 397 -1.87 -22.13 -4.22
N ASP A 398 -0.85 -21.29 -4.45
CA ASP A 398 0.42 -21.36 -3.72
C ASP A 398 0.20 -21.04 -2.24
N PHE A 399 0.78 -21.82 -1.33
CA PHE A 399 0.75 -21.54 0.11
C PHE A 399 2.13 -21.25 0.66
N TYR A 400 2.26 -20.17 1.44
CA TYR A 400 3.50 -19.84 2.14
C TYR A 400 3.35 -20.10 3.62
N GLY A 401 4.27 -20.89 4.19
CA GLY A 401 4.34 -21.21 5.60
C GLY A 401 5.34 -20.29 6.30
N ILE A 402 4.86 -19.37 7.13
CA ILE A 402 5.72 -18.42 7.85
C ILE A 402 5.89 -18.82 9.34
N SER A 403 6.76 -18.11 10.05
CA SER A 403 7.09 -18.38 11.45
C SER A 403 7.59 -19.82 11.66
N GLU A 404 6.96 -20.62 12.53
CA GLU A 404 7.45 -21.96 12.88
C GLU A 404 7.44 -22.96 11.72
N TYR A 405 6.74 -22.70 10.62
CA TYR A 405 6.86 -23.49 9.38
C TYR A 405 8.23 -23.36 8.74
N PHE A 406 8.82 -22.15 8.73
CA PHE A 406 10.19 -21.94 8.32
C PHE A 406 11.16 -22.38 9.41
N TYR A 407 11.06 -21.86 10.63
CA TYR A 407 12.06 -22.11 11.66
C TYR A 407 12.20 -23.59 12.04
N SER A 408 11.11 -24.38 12.00
CA SER A 408 11.16 -25.82 12.29
C SER A 408 11.63 -26.67 11.10
N THR A 409 11.75 -26.12 9.89
CA THR A 409 12.33 -26.79 8.72
C THR A 409 13.73 -26.28 8.38
N ASN A 410 14.07 -25.04 8.71
CA ASN A 410 15.36 -24.42 8.39
C ASN A 410 16.40 -24.49 9.52
N ASP A 411 16.09 -24.00 10.73
CA ASP A 411 17.09 -23.66 11.76
C ASP A 411 18.05 -24.82 12.11
N VAL A 412 17.52 -26.05 12.09
CA VAL A 412 18.22 -27.29 12.48
C VAL A 412 18.29 -28.31 11.33
N LEU A 413 17.24 -28.41 10.51
CA LEU A 413 17.17 -29.40 9.43
C LEU A 413 17.75 -28.88 8.09
N GLY A 414 18.02 -27.57 7.98
CA GLY A 414 18.69 -26.97 6.83
C GLY A 414 17.88 -26.90 5.53
N ILE A 415 16.58 -27.21 5.58
CA ILE A 415 15.71 -27.28 4.38
C ILE A 415 15.52 -25.88 3.80
N LYS A 416 15.57 -25.77 2.47
CA LYS A 416 15.45 -24.52 1.72
C LYS A 416 14.53 -24.71 0.51
N GLY A 417 13.72 -23.70 0.20
CA GLY A 417 12.84 -23.72 -0.97
C GLY A 417 11.51 -24.43 -0.71
N HIS A 418 11.19 -25.43 -1.54
CA HIS A 418 9.90 -26.12 -1.47
C HIS A 418 9.81 -27.06 -0.27
N TYR A 419 8.63 -27.17 0.32
CA TYR A 419 8.34 -28.17 1.33
C TYR A 419 8.17 -29.56 0.72
N ASN A 420 8.84 -30.56 1.29
CA ASN A 420 8.64 -31.98 1.00
C ASN A 420 8.41 -32.77 2.30
N TYR A 421 7.27 -33.45 2.41
CA TYR A 421 6.89 -34.19 3.62
C TYR A 421 7.88 -35.31 3.98
N GLU A 422 8.38 -36.06 2.98
CA GLU A 422 9.24 -37.21 3.21
C GLU A 422 10.65 -36.77 3.63
N GLU A 423 11.16 -35.70 3.04
CA GLU A 423 12.42 -35.06 3.42
C GLU A 423 12.37 -34.47 4.83
N VAL A 424 11.35 -33.67 5.15
CA VAL A 424 11.16 -33.09 6.48
C VAL A 424 11.04 -34.18 7.55
N LEU A 425 10.26 -35.23 7.29
CA LEU A 425 10.10 -36.35 8.22
C LEU A 425 11.42 -37.11 8.41
N LYS A 426 12.16 -37.40 7.33
CA LYS A 426 13.46 -38.08 7.39
C LYS A 426 14.46 -37.29 8.23
N LEU A 427 14.67 -36.01 7.91
CA LEU A 427 15.63 -35.15 8.63
C LEU A 427 15.22 -34.94 10.09
N ALA A 428 13.92 -34.83 10.38
CA ALA A 428 13.41 -34.83 11.75
C ALA A 428 13.76 -36.12 12.49
N GLN A 429 13.56 -37.30 11.87
CA GLN A 429 13.91 -38.59 12.49
C GLN A 429 15.42 -38.72 12.75
N GLU A 430 16.27 -38.28 11.82
CA GLU A 430 17.73 -38.27 11.99
C GLU A 430 18.18 -37.36 13.14
N TYR A 431 17.67 -36.12 13.19
CA TYR A 431 17.98 -35.19 14.27
C TYR A 431 17.47 -35.69 15.64
N CYS A 432 16.23 -36.19 15.71
CA CYS A 432 15.63 -36.60 16.97
C CYS A 432 16.18 -37.92 17.50
N GLY A 433 16.54 -38.85 16.61
CA GLY A 433 17.26 -40.08 16.95
C GLY A 433 18.72 -39.86 17.38
N THR A 434 19.28 -38.68 17.12
CA THR A 434 20.63 -38.32 17.58
C THR A 434 20.66 -38.10 19.10
N GLN A 435 21.64 -38.69 19.77
CA GLN A 435 21.86 -38.53 21.22
C GLN A 435 22.09 -37.05 21.56
N TRP A 436 21.40 -36.53 22.58
CA TRP A 436 21.44 -35.10 22.94
C TRP A 436 22.86 -34.54 23.11
N SER A 437 23.76 -35.28 23.74
CA SER A 437 25.17 -34.87 23.95
C SER A 437 25.97 -34.73 22.65
N VAL A 438 25.53 -35.35 21.56
CA VAL A 438 26.08 -35.14 20.20
C VAL A 438 25.48 -33.87 19.59
N SER A 439 24.16 -33.69 19.64
CA SER A 439 23.49 -32.47 19.13
C SER A 439 23.97 -31.20 19.83
N GLU A 440 24.20 -31.27 21.15
CA GLU A 440 24.76 -30.18 21.97
C GLU A 440 26.22 -29.87 21.60
N ARG A 441 27.04 -30.90 21.32
CA ARG A 441 28.41 -30.72 20.83
C ARG A 441 28.44 -30.07 19.45
N LYS A 442 27.58 -30.53 18.53
CA LYS A 442 27.43 -29.95 17.19
C LYS A 442 27.02 -28.47 17.26
N TRP A 443 26.09 -28.13 18.17
CA TRP A 443 25.70 -26.74 18.43
C TRP A 443 26.87 -25.90 18.96
N ASN A 444 27.64 -26.39 19.94
CA ASN A 444 28.84 -25.72 20.43
C ASN A 444 29.90 -25.53 19.32
N ASN A 445 29.98 -26.45 18.37
CA ASN A 445 30.84 -26.39 17.18
C ASN A 445 30.29 -25.47 16.06
N SER A 446 29.18 -24.76 16.29
CA SER A 446 28.49 -23.91 15.30
C SER A 446 27.95 -24.63 14.05
N GLU A 447 27.68 -25.95 14.13
CA GLU A 447 27.04 -26.70 13.04
C GLU A 447 25.55 -26.33 12.84
N TYR A 448 24.95 -25.63 13.81
CA TYR A 448 23.56 -25.14 13.76
C TYR A 448 23.52 -23.60 13.92
N PRO A 449 24.04 -22.82 12.96
CA PRO A 449 24.28 -21.38 13.12
C PRO A 449 23.02 -20.54 13.30
N ASN A 450 21.85 -21.06 12.90
CA ASN A 450 20.56 -20.36 12.97
C ASN A 450 19.76 -20.71 14.25
N ALA A 451 20.22 -21.68 15.05
CA ALA A 451 19.46 -22.20 16.19
C ALA A 451 20.02 -21.71 17.54
N ASP A 452 19.17 -21.19 18.42
CA ASP A 452 19.49 -21.06 19.84
C ASP A 452 19.25 -22.40 20.59
N MET A 453 19.76 -22.51 21.83
CA MET A 453 19.59 -23.72 22.64
C MET A 453 18.12 -24.08 22.91
N ALA A 454 17.19 -23.11 22.89
CA ALA A 454 15.76 -23.37 23.05
C ALA A 454 15.15 -23.94 21.76
N ARG A 455 15.57 -23.48 20.57
CA ARG A 455 15.27 -24.11 19.28
C ARG A 455 15.78 -25.56 19.29
N MET A 456 17.05 -25.78 19.62
CA MET A 456 17.66 -27.13 19.67
C MET A 456 16.84 -28.12 20.50
N ARG A 457 16.45 -27.74 21.73
CA ARG A 457 15.64 -28.61 22.61
C ARG A 457 14.21 -28.83 22.13
N THR A 458 13.56 -27.80 21.58
CA THR A 458 12.14 -27.87 21.19
C THR A 458 11.91 -28.36 19.77
N GLN A 459 12.97 -28.49 18.96
CA GLN A 459 12.90 -28.84 17.54
C GLN A 459 12.09 -30.10 17.25
N CYS A 460 12.31 -31.19 17.98
CA CYS A 460 11.61 -32.46 17.78
C CYS A 460 10.10 -32.37 17.98
N PHE A 461 9.66 -31.65 19.01
CA PHE A 461 8.26 -31.33 19.22
C PHE A 461 7.71 -30.45 18.10
N LYS A 462 8.41 -29.36 17.77
CA LYS A 462 7.92 -28.33 16.85
C LYS A 462 7.80 -28.84 15.42
N VAL A 463 8.77 -29.61 14.92
CA VAL A 463 8.69 -30.23 13.60
C VAL A 463 7.54 -31.25 13.55
N SER A 464 7.38 -32.08 14.58
CA SER A 464 6.25 -33.03 14.68
C SER A 464 4.90 -32.32 14.70
N TRP A 465 4.82 -31.16 15.37
CA TRP A 465 3.59 -30.36 15.45
C TRP A 465 3.24 -29.70 14.11
N ILE A 466 4.19 -29.09 13.38
CA ILE A 466 3.89 -28.53 12.05
C ILE A 466 3.46 -29.61 11.04
N LEU A 467 4.03 -30.83 11.13
CA LEU A 467 3.66 -31.97 10.29
C LEU A 467 2.21 -32.43 10.55
N GLU A 468 1.85 -32.60 11.83
CA GLU A 468 0.48 -32.97 12.23
C GLU A 468 -0.53 -31.88 11.89
N VAL A 469 -0.22 -30.62 12.18
CA VAL A 469 -1.10 -29.49 11.84
C VAL A 469 -1.31 -29.36 10.34
N LEU A 470 -0.25 -29.46 9.53
CA LEU A 470 -0.37 -29.26 8.08
C LEU A 470 -1.18 -30.37 7.40
N HIS A 471 -0.86 -31.64 7.70
CA HIS A 471 -1.42 -32.78 6.98
C HIS A 471 -2.66 -33.38 7.63
N THR A 472 -2.66 -33.52 8.97
CA THR A 472 -3.79 -34.11 9.70
C THR A 472 -4.80 -33.03 10.08
N GLY A 473 -4.34 -31.85 10.54
CA GLY A 473 -5.18 -30.74 10.98
C GLY A 473 -5.85 -29.95 9.85
N LEU A 474 -5.04 -29.39 8.95
CA LEU A 474 -5.44 -28.50 7.85
C LEU A 474 -5.70 -29.25 6.53
N HIS A 475 -5.53 -30.57 6.51
CA HIS A 475 -5.80 -31.47 5.37
C HIS A 475 -5.01 -31.17 4.09
N PHE A 476 -3.81 -30.59 4.18
CA PHE A 476 -2.93 -30.50 3.01
C PHE A 476 -2.42 -31.89 2.63
N SER A 477 -2.38 -32.18 1.33
CA SER A 477 -1.82 -33.46 0.83
C SER A 477 -0.35 -33.59 1.21
N LYS A 478 0.07 -34.79 1.64
CA LYS A 478 1.50 -35.12 1.85
C LYS A 478 2.33 -35.05 0.57
N LYS A 479 1.68 -35.01 -0.60
CA LYS A 479 2.31 -34.84 -1.92
C LYS A 479 2.29 -33.39 -2.44
N ILE A 480 1.93 -32.41 -1.61
CA ILE A 480 1.91 -30.99 -2.01
C ILE A 480 3.28 -30.55 -2.55
N GLN A 481 3.28 -29.75 -3.62
CA GLN A 481 4.48 -29.21 -4.28
C GLN A 481 4.58 -27.68 -4.15
N ASN A 482 3.44 -27.01 -3.97
CA ASN A 482 3.28 -25.56 -3.90
C ASN A 482 3.05 -25.07 -2.45
N PHE A 483 3.81 -25.64 -1.51
CA PHE A 483 3.95 -25.10 -0.15
C PHE A 483 5.38 -24.64 0.08
N TYR A 484 5.54 -23.39 0.53
CA TYR A 484 6.81 -22.68 0.58
C TYR A 484 7.08 -22.17 2.01
N PRO A 485 7.90 -22.86 2.82
CA PRO A 485 8.33 -22.35 4.12
C PRO A 485 9.28 -21.15 3.91
N VAL A 486 8.92 -19.96 4.40
CA VAL A 486 9.72 -18.74 4.22
C VAL A 486 9.78 -17.89 5.49
N ASP A 487 10.95 -17.30 5.75
CA ASP A 487 11.13 -16.18 6.68
C ASP A 487 11.10 -14.85 5.92
N GLN A 488 11.60 -14.82 4.67
CA GLN A 488 11.84 -13.61 3.89
C GLN A 488 11.41 -13.76 2.43
N ILE A 489 11.00 -12.64 1.83
CA ILE A 489 10.83 -12.45 0.38
C ILE A 489 11.67 -11.23 0.00
N ASP A 490 12.52 -11.37 -1.03
CA ASP A 490 13.47 -10.35 -1.51
C ASP A 490 14.33 -9.67 -0.41
N GLY A 491 14.62 -10.42 0.66
CA GLY A 491 15.44 -9.97 1.80
C GLY A 491 14.68 -9.21 2.90
N GLN A 492 13.36 -9.06 2.77
CA GLN A 492 12.47 -8.48 3.78
C GLN A 492 11.72 -9.58 4.52
N GLU A 493 11.59 -9.47 5.86
CA GLU A 493 10.90 -10.44 6.72
C GLU A 493 9.39 -10.46 6.41
N VAL A 494 8.81 -11.65 6.18
CA VAL A 494 7.37 -11.81 5.90
C VAL A 494 6.61 -11.79 7.21
N GLN A 495 6.24 -10.59 7.66
CA GLN A 495 5.52 -10.36 8.92
C GLN A 495 4.23 -9.58 8.69
N TRP A 496 3.19 -9.89 9.47
CA TRP A 496 1.87 -9.27 9.36
C TRP A 496 1.89 -7.74 9.55
N SER A 497 2.92 -7.19 10.19
CA SER A 497 3.10 -5.76 10.43
C SER A 497 3.03 -4.91 9.16
N LEU A 498 3.61 -5.37 8.04
CA LEU A 498 3.58 -4.63 6.77
C LEU A 498 2.14 -4.50 6.24
N GLY A 499 1.38 -5.61 6.24
CA GLY A 499 -0.01 -5.64 5.81
C GLY A 499 -0.96 -4.90 6.73
N ALA A 500 -0.65 -4.85 8.03
CA ALA A 500 -1.34 -3.97 8.97
C ALA A 500 -1.12 -2.50 8.61
N LEU A 501 0.12 -2.09 8.35
CA LEU A 501 0.45 -0.73 7.96
C LEU A 501 -0.23 -0.35 6.64
N ILE A 502 -0.11 -1.17 5.58
CA ILE A 502 -0.78 -0.97 4.28
C ILE A 502 -2.29 -0.80 4.45
N HIS A 503 -2.92 -1.66 5.26
CA HIS A 503 -4.36 -1.58 5.49
C HIS A 503 -4.75 -0.31 6.27
N LYS A 504 -4.02 0.05 7.34
CA LYS A 504 -4.28 1.25 8.15
C LYS A 504 -4.06 2.54 7.35
N THR A 505 -2.99 2.63 6.56
CA THR A 505 -2.61 3.83 5.78
C THR A 505 -3.32 3.97 4.43
N ARG A 506 -4.19 3.03 4.02
CA ARG A 506 -4.91 3.05 2.72
C ARG A 506 -5.65 4.36 2.40
N PHE A 507 -6.00 5.16 3.41
CA PHE A 507 -6.63 6.48 3.24
C PHE A 507 -5.63 7.59 2.89
N LEU A 508 -4.36 7.48 3.31
CA LEU A 508 -3.31 8.43 2.96
C LEU A 508 -3.07 8.48 1.44
N ALA A 509 -3.13 7.33 0.76
CA ALA A 509 -3.07 7.25 -0.70
C ALA A 509 -4.20 8.04 -1.41
N ALA A 510 -5.40 8.13 -0.83
CA ALA A 510 -6.46 8.99 -1.38
C ALA A 510 -6.21 10.47 -1.06
N LYS A 511 -5.77 10.80 0.17
CA LYS A 511 -5.43 12.17 0.56
C LYS A 511 -4.33 12.76 -0.33
N GLN A 512 -3.25 12.01 -0.55
CA GLN A 512 -2.13 12.41 -1.42
C GLN A 512 -2.55 12.53 -2.89
N ARG A 513 -3.37 11.61 -3.43
CA ARG A 513 -3.91 11.74 -4.81
C ARG A 513 -4.81 12.96 -5.00
N ASN A 514 -5.67 13.26 -4.02
CA ASN A 514 -6.53 14.44 -4.08
C ASN A 514 -5.69 15.72 -4.06
N LEU A 515 -4.66 15.78 -3.21
CA LEU A 515 -3.71 16.87 -3.18
C LEU A 515 -2.94 16.99 -4.51
N HIS A 516 -2.43 15.88 -5.06
CA HIS A 516 -1.76 15.86 -6.37
C HIS A 516 -2.68 16.42 -7.46
N THR A 517 -3.95 16.02 -7.49
CA THR A 517 -4.96 16.50 -8.46
C THR A 517 -5.25 18.01 -8.30
N LEU A 518 -5.28 18.53 -7.07
CA LEU A 518 -5.42 19.95 -6.79
C LEU A 518 -4.16 20.75 -7.19
N THR A 519 -2.96 20.21 -6.96
CA THR A 519 -1.70 20.83 -7.38
C THR A 519 -1.51 20.79 -8.89
N SER A 520 -1.94 19.71 -9.57
CA SER A 520 -1.82 19.61 -11.03
C SER A 520 -2.77 20.61 -11.71
N THR A 521 -4.04 20.67 -11.28
CA THR A 521 -5.03 21.61 -11.83
C THR A 521 -4.66 23.08 -11.61
N THR A 522 -4.17 23.45 -10.43
CA THR A 522 -3.67 24.81 -10.17
C THR A 522 -2.40 25.12 -10.97
N SER A 523 -1.48 24.15 -11.12
CA SER A 523 -0.29 24.31 -11.96
C SER A 523 -0.64 24.49 -13.44
N ASP A 524 -1.60 23.73 -13.97
CA ASP A 524 -2.11 23.87 -15.34
C ASP A 524 -2.79 25.22 -15.56
N TRP A 525 -3.62 25.70 -14.63
CA TRP A 525 -4.20 27.05 -14.70
C TRP A 525 -3.11 28.15 -14.72
N SER A 526 -2.08 28.02 -13.87
CA SER A 526 -0.96 28.96 -13.85
C SER A 526 -0.07 28.87 -15.10
N ARG A 527 -0.07 27.74 -15.81
CA ARG A 527 0.73 27.53 -17.04
C ARG A 527 -0.06 27.98 -18.27
N GLN A 528 -1.35 27.64 -18.36
CA GLN A 528 -2.25 28.15 -19.39
C GLN A 528 -2.32 29.68 -19.37
N THR A 529 -2.45 30.31 -18.20
CA THR A 529 -2.42 31.77 -18.10
C THR A 529 -1.09 32.36 -18.57
N ARG A 530 0.06 31.82 -18.13
CA ARG A 530 1.39 32.28 -18.57
C ARG A 530 1.66 32.09 -20.07
N VAL A 531 1.15 31.02 -20.69
CA VAL A 531 1.33 30.76 -22.12
C VAL A 531 0.32 31.53 -22.97
N VAL A 532 -0.96 31.53 -22.62
CA VAL A 532 -2.04 32.08 -23.46
C VAL A 532 -2.16 33.60 -23.37
N LEU A 533 -1.90 34.21 -22.20
CA LEU A 533 -2.06 35.65 -22.00
C LEU A 533 -1.17 36.50 -22.92
N PRO A 534 0.14 36.19 -23.13
CA PRO A 534 0.98 36.93 -24.08
C PRO A 534 0.48 36.86 -25.53
N TYR A 535 -0.06 35.72 -25.98
CA TYR A 535 -0.60 35.58 -27.34
C TYR A 535 -1.94 36.29 -27.51
N LEU A 536 -2.81 36.30 -26.48
CA LEU A 536 -4.02 37.13 -26.47
C LEU A 536 -3.67 38.61 -26.59
N MET A 537 -2.71 39.09 -25.79
CA MET A 537 -2.23 40.48 -25.87
C MET A 537 -1.64 40.78 -27.26
N GLY A 538 -0.81 39.89 -27.80
CA GLY A 538 -0.25 40.02 -29.15
C GLY A 538 -1.32 40.09 -30.25
N LEU A 539 -2.35 39.25 -30.17
CA LEU A 539 -3.49 39.28 -31.09
C LEU A 539 -4.26 40.61 -31.00
N CYS A 540 -4.51 41.11 -29.78
CA CYS A 540 -5.12 42.42 -29.58
C CYS A 540 -4.29 43.56 -30.19
N PHE A 541 -2.96 43.57 -30.00
CA PHE A 541 -2.08 44.55 -30.64
C PHE A 541 -2.16 44.49 -32.17
N VAL A 542 -2.15 43.29 -32.74
CA VAL A 542 -2.24 43.08 -34.20
C VAL A 542 -3.58 43.56 -34.76
N ILE A 543 -4.69 43.32 -34.06
CA ILE A 543 -6.04 43.82 -34.44
C ILE A 543 -6.10 45.35 -34.36
N VAL A 544 -5.64 45.95 -33.25
CA VAL A 544 -5.65 47.41 -33.04
C VAL A 544 -4.76 48.11 -34.09
N PHE A 545 -3.56 47.59 -34.35
CA PHE A 545 -2.67 48.12 -35.37
C PHE A 545 -3.27 48.00 -36.78
N GLY A 546 -3.92 46.88 -37.09
CA GLY A 546 -4.68 46.70 -38.32
C GLY A 546 -5.80 47.73 -38.49
N ALA A 547 -6.58 47.99 -37.42
CA ALA A 547 -7.63 49.00 -37.41
C ALA A 547 -7.07 50.42 -37.61
N ILE A 548 -5.95 50.76 -36.96
CA ILE A 548 -5.24 52.04 -37.15
C ILE A 548 -4.80 52.19 -38.61
N LEU A 549 -4.20 51.16 -39.22
CA LEU A 549 -3.77 51.20 -40.63
C LEU A 549 -4.95 51.36 -41.60
N LEU A 550 -6.09 50.71 -41.33
CA LEU A 550 -7.32 50.89 -42.10
C LEU A 550 -7.88 52.31 -41.96
N TYR A 551 -7.88 52.86 -40.75
CA TYR A 551 -8.30 54.24 -40.48
C TYR A 551 -7.39 55.28 -41.15
N CYS A 552 -6.06 55.11 -41.08
CA CYS A 552 -5.11 55.95 -41.80
C CYS A 552 -5.31 55.88 -43.32
N ARG A 553 -5.62 54.69 -43.88
CA ARG A 553 -5.96 54.54 -45.30
C ARG A 553 -7.28 55.18 -45.69
N TYR A 554 -8.27 55.16 -44.81
CA TYR A 554 -9.53 55.88 -44.99
C TYR A 554 -9.28 57.41 -45.02
N LEU A 555 -8.51 57.94 -44.09
CA LEU A 555 -8.09 59.35 -44.08
C LEU A 555 -7.27 59.74 -45.32
N GLN A 556 -6.43 58.84 -45.85
CA GLN A 556 -5.71 59.09 -47.11
C GLN A 556 -6.65 59.15 -48.32
N LYS A 557 -7.71 58.33 -48.39
CA LYS A 557 -8.73 58.44 -49.44
C LYS A 557 -9.51 59.76 -49.36
N MET A 558 -9.79 60.25 -48.15
CA MET A 558 -10.47 61.54 -47.93
C MET A 558 -9.66 62.76 -48.40
N LYS A 559 -8.33 62.63 -48.57
CA LYS A 559 -7.46 63.72 -49.07
C LYS A 559 -7.41 63.86 -50.59
N VAL A 560 -8.17 63.08 -51.36
CA VAL A 560 -8.21 63.16 -52.83
C VAL A 560 -9.54 63.74 -53.32
N VAL A 561 -9.78 65.02 -53.01
CA VAL A 561 -10.75 65.87 -53.71
C VAL A 561 -10.16 67.28 -53.88
N PRO A 562 -9.67 67.65 -55.08
CA PRO A 562 -9.31 69.03 -55.40
C PRO A 562 -10.33 69.64 -56.37
N SER A 563 -11.11 70.62 -55.91
CA SER A 563 -11.84 71.56 -56.79
C SER A 563 -12.25 72.83 -56.04
N LEU A 564 -11.31 73.74 -55.83
CA LEU A 564 -11.62 75.16 -55.69
C LEU A 564 -12.15 75.66 -57.03
N ARG A 565 -13.39 76.18 -57.08
CA ARG A 565 -13.85 76.98 -58.22
C ARG A 565 -14.79 78.10 -57.79
N ASN A 566 -14.40 79.30 -58.20
CA ASN A 566 -14.97 80.62 -57.99
C ASN A 566 -16.51 80.70 -57.94
N VAL A 567 -17.02 81.51 -57.01
CA VAL A 567 -18.36 82.10 -57.07
C VAL A 567 -18.19 83.63 -57.17
N PRO A 568 -18.94 84.36 -58.04
CA PRO A 568 -18.73 85.79 -58.26
C PRO A 568 -19.27 86.70 -57.14
N SER A 569 -18.88 87.98 -57.21
CA SER A 569 -19.14 89.01 -56.21
C SER A 569 -20.56 89.60 -56.23
N MET A 570 -21.19 89.63 -55.06
CA MET A 570 -21.72 90.84 -54.40
C MET A 570 -22.52 91.85 -55.26
N SER A 571 -23.85 91.72 -55.25
CA SER A 571 -24.78 92.87 -55.07
C SER A 571 -26.24 92.41 -54.90
N TYR A 572 -26.78 92.48 -53.67
CA TYR A 572 -28.11 93.03 -53.38
C TYR A 572 -28.25 93.20 -51.86
N PHE A 573 -28.52 94.43 -51.42
CA PHE A 573 -28.62 94.83 -50.02
C PHE A 573 -30.09 95.18 -49.69
N MET A 574 -30.46 95.05 -48.41
CA MET A 574 -31.73 95.54 -47.79
C MET A 574 -33.02 94.81 -48.24
N THR A 575 -34.05 94.55 -47.41
CA THR A 575 -34.31 94.69 -45.96
C THR A 575 -34.73 93.31 -45.36
N ASN A 576 -35.22 93.06 -44.14
CA ASN A 576 -35.55 93.84 -42.92
C ASN A 576 -35.34 92.91 -41.66
N PRO A 577 -35.60 93.32 -40.40
CA PRO A 577 -35.38 92.49 -39.20
C PRO A 577 -36.68 91.89 -38.59
N GLU A 578 -36.58 91.42 -37.33
CA GLU A 578 -37.55 90.68 -36.48
C GLU A 578 -37.47 89.15 -36.71
N ASP A 579 -37.31 88.28 -35.70
CA ASP A 579 -37.72 88.37 -34.28
C ASP A 579 -36.69 87.91 -33.22
N LYS A 580 -36.98 88.20 -31.94
CA LYS A 580 -36.23 87.79 -30.74
C LYS A 580 -36.89 86.63 -29.98
N MET A 581 -36.09 85.79 -29.30
CA MET A 581 -36.20 85.32 -27.89
C MET A 581 -35.20 84.16 -27.67
N GLU A 582 -34.24 84.26 -26.74
CA GLU A 582 -34.33 83.87 -25.30
C GLU A 582 -34.58 82.37 -25.08
N LEU A 583 -34.00 81.63 -24.13
CA LEU A 583 -32.93 81.78 -23.11
C LEU A 583 -32.44 80.33 -22.77
N GLY A 584 -31.25 80.05 -22.23
CA GLY A 584 -30.90 80.13 -20.79
C GLY A 584 -31.76 79.20 -19.91
N LEU A 585 -31.31 78.34 -18.97
CA LEU A 585 -30.02 78.03 -18.30
C LEU A 585 -30.10 76.55 -17.82
N ILE A 586 -29.03 75.74 -17.75
CA ILE A 586 -28.14 75.51 -16.58
C ILE A 586 -28.85 75.52 -15.20
N GLU A 587 -28.96 74.36 -14.53
CA GLU A 587 -28.62 74.23 -13.09
C GLU A 587 -28.34 72.77 -12.65
N GLU A 588 -27.63 72.62 -11.52
CA GLU A 588 -27.16 71.35 -10.93
C GLU A 588 -28.13 70.81 -9.85
N ARG A 589 -28.13 69.47 -9.61
CA ARG A 589 -27.66 68.86 -8.33
C ARG A 589 -27.96 67.36 -8.16
N SER A 590 -26.88 66.61 -8.00
CA SER A 590 -26.51 65.75 -6.85
C SER A 590 -27.56 65.02 -5.97
N TYR A 591 -27.17 63.76 -5.66
CA TYR A 591 -27.34 62.97 -4.41
C TYR A 591 -28.35 61.79 -4.30
N TYR A 592 -27.76 60.64 -3.91
CA TYR A 592 -28.25 59.31 -3.53
C TYR A 592 -29.10 59.28 -2.20
N PRO A 593 -29.57 58.12 -1.68
CA PRO A 593 -30.46 57.12 -2.29
C PRO A 593 -31.54 56.54 -1.32
N HIS A 594 -32.48 55.75 -1.85
CA HIS A 594 -33.28 54.75 -1.13
C HIS A 594 -33.50 53.55 -2.09
N SER A 595 -33.62 52.30 -1.67
CA SER A 595 -33.54 51.65 -0.34
C SER A 595 -33.30 50.15 -0.54
#